data_AF-A0A3S0Q3L6-F1
#
_entry.id   AF-A0A3S0Q3L6-F1
#
_cell.length_a   1.000
_cell.length_b   1.000
_cell.length_c   1.000
_cell.angle_alpha   90.00
_cell.angle_beta   90.00
_cell.angle_gamma   90.00
#
_symmetry.space_group_name_H-M   'P 1'
#
loop_
_entity.id
_entity.type
_entity.pdbx_description
1 polymer ?
#
loop_
_entity_poly.entity_id
_entity_poly.type
_entity_poly.pdbx_seq_one_letter_code
_entity_poly.pdbx_strand_id
1 'polypeptide(L)'
;MSEYYPKISERQTDEIIEIANSSTEVWQQEVINQAKVELIKRNITEKQQDDFFEKKAEEVNDYFKNLELKRKSNEFEKYNIFEMIIIAIVSPFILIRQWRVLYQLKEENYTLKFKQRFVMLSLGMIIWFGCFYYSFKNWQKAEYNNESRY
;
A
#
# COMPACT_ATOMS: atom_id res chain seq x y z
N MET A 1 29.35 -14.62 29.96
CA MET A 1 28.03 -14.90 29.37
C MET A 1 27.51 -13.56 28.86
N SER A 2 27.32 -13.40 27.55
CA SER A 2 26.79 -12.14 27.01
C SER A 2 25.35 -11.96 27.48
N GLU A 3 25.06 -10.82 28.11
CA GLU A 3 23.72 -10.47 28.57
C GLU A 3 22.96 -9.76 27.45
N TYR A 4 21.93 -10.41 26.92
CA TYR A 4 20.99 -9.81 25.97
C TYR A 4 19.80 -9.25 26.71
N TYR A 5 19.31 -8.09 26.26
CA TYR A 5 18.15 -7.42 26.83
C TYR A 5 17.01 -7.32 25.79
N PRO A 6 15.78 -7.71 26.16
CA PRO A 6 15.40 -8.40 27.40
C PRO A 6 16.01 -9.82 27.47
N LYS A 7 16.18 -10.33 28.70
CA LYS A 7 16.76 -11.66 28.93
C LYS A 7 15.89 -12.73 28.29
N ILE A 8 16.48 -13.82 27.83
CA ILE A 8 15.74 -14.92 27.19
C ILE A 8 14.63 -15.46 28.10
N SER A 9 14.87 -15.55 29.41
CA SER A 9 13.87 -15.95 30.40
C SER A 9 12.68 -15.00 30.54
N GLU A 10 12.83 -13.73 30.16
CA GLU A 10 11.79 -12.70 30.23
C GLU A 10 10.95 -12.62 28.95
N ARG A 11 11.39 -13.26 27.86
CA ARG A 11 10.70 -13.27 26.56
C ARG A 11 9.48 -14.18 26.56
N GLN A 12 8.54 -13.89 25.66
CA GLN A 12 7.37 -14.72 25.44
C GLN A 12 7.78 -16.07 24.85
N THR A 13 7.01 -17.12 25.16
CA THR A 13 7.35 -18.49 24.70
C THR A 13 7.45 -18.56 23.17
N ASP A 14 6.52 -17.94 22.44
CA ASP A 14 6.52 -17.86 20.98
C ASP A 14 7.82 -17.28 20.43
N GLU A 15 8.29 -16.17 20.99
CA GLU A 15 9.55 -15.53 20.61
C GLU A 15 10.76 -16.43 20.89
N ILE A 16 10.73 -17.21 21.98
CA ILE A 16 11.79 -18.16 22.31
C ILE A 16 11.77 -19.35 21.33
N ILE A 17 10.60 -19.83 20.91
CA ILE A 17 10.47 -20.87 19.88
C ILE A 17 11.09 -20.39 18.56
N GLU A 18 10.82 -19.14 18.17
CA GLU A 18 11.41 -18.53 16.97
C GLU A 18 12.95 -18.43 17.08
N ILE A 19 13.47 -17.95 18.20
CA ILE A 19 14.92 -17.81 18.43
C ILE A 19 15.61 -19.17 18.45
N ALA A 20 15.04 -20.15 19.16
CA ALA A 20 15.63 -21.48 19.32
C ALA A 20 15.75 -22.25 17.99
N ASN A 21 14.84 -21.98 17.04
CA ASN A 21 14.80 -22.59 15.71
C ASN A 21 15.35 -21.69 14.61
N SER A 22 16.04 -20.60 14.97
CA SER A 22 16.63 -19.67 14.02
C SER A 22 18.03 -20.10 13.53
N SER A 23 18.50 -19.44 12.47
CA SER A 23 19.86 -19.62 11.95
C SER A 23 20.85 -18.64 12.60
N THR A 24 22.14 -18.94 12.48
CA THR A 24 23.23 -18.06 12.95
C THR A 24 23.37 -16.77 12.16
N GLU A 25 22.66 -16.63 11.04
CA GLU A 25 22.57 -15.40 10.26
C GLU A 25 21.68 -14.36 10.96
N VAL A 26 20.72 -14.82 11.77
CA VAL A 26 19.74 -13.96 12.46
C VAL A 26 20.10 -13.79 13.94
N TRP A 27 20.48 -14.89 14.61
CA TRP A 27 20.80 -14.88 16.05
C TRP A 27 22.17 -15.50 16.32
N GLN A 28 22.90 -14.96 17.30
CA GLN A 28 24.17 -15.58 17.71
C GLN A 28 23.93 -16.98 18.31
N GLN A 29 24.87 -17.90 18.07
CA GLN A 29 24.74 -19.29 18.49
C GLN A 29 24.52 -19.43 20.01
N GLU A 30 25.15 -18.58 20.80
CA GLU A 30 24.95 -18.53 22.25
C GLU A 30 23.51 -18.22 22.63
N VAL A 31 22.83 -17.32 21.90
CA VAL A 31 21.44 -16.93 22.14
C VAL A 31 20.48 -18.06 21.76
N ILE A 32 20.72 -18.70 20.61
CA ILE A 32 19.98 -19.87 20.16
C ILE A 32 20.06 -20.98 21.23
N ASN A 33 21.26 -21.23 21.76
CA ASN A 33 21.46 -22.23 22.81
C ASN A 33 20.74 -21.83 24.12
N GLN A 34 20.79 -20.56 24.53
CA GLN A 34 20.05 -20.08 25.69
C GLN A 34 18.52 -20.26 25.52
N ALA A 35 17.99 -19.97 24.33
CA ALA A 35 16.58 -20.17 24.02
C ALA A 35 16.17 -21.63 24.11
N LYS A 36 16.98 -22.56 23.54
CA LYS A 36 16.74 -24.01 23.66
C LYS A 36 16.70 -24.48 25.11
N VAL A 37 17.62 -24.00 25.96
CA VAL A 37 17.62 -24.32 27.39
C VAL A 37 16.38 -23.79 28.10
N GLU A 38 15.95 -22.57 27.78
CA GLU A 38 14.75 -21.99 28.38
C GLU A 38 13.46 -22.71 27.93
N LEU A 39 13.37 -23.19 26.69
CA LEU A 39 12.25 -24.04 26.25
C LEU A 39 12.16 -25.33 27.06
N ILE A 40 13.30 -25.99 27.30
CA ILE A 40 13.37 -27.20 28.15
C ILE A 40 12.90 -26.86 29.56
N LYS A 41 13.35 -25.74 30.13
CA LYS A 41 12.94 -25.28 31.47
C LYS A 41 11.44 -24.97 31.56
N ARG A 42 10.84 -24.48 30.47
CA ARG A 42 9.40 -24.23 30.36
C ARG A 42 8.58 -25.47 30.02
N ASN A 43 9.23 -26.63 29.88
CA ASN A 43 8.61 -27.90 29.49
C ASN A 43 7.88 -27.82 28.13
N ILE A 44 8.44 -27.07 27.18
CA ILE A 44 7.93 -26.97 25.82
C ILE A 44 8.45 -28.14 24.99
N THR A 45 7.54 -28.96 24.50
CA THR A 45 7.85 -30.13 23.67
C THR A 45 8.19 -29.73 22.23
N GLU A 46 8.89 -30.61 21.50
CA GLU A 46 9.14 -30.45 20.07
C GLU A 46 7.81 -30.33 19.29
N LYS A 47 6.82 -31.18 19.61
CA LYS A 47 5.49 -31.10 19.02
C LYS A 47 4.84 -29.72 19.19
N GLN A 48 4.96 -29.08 20.36
CA GLN A 48 4.40 -27.74 20.56
C GLN A 48 5.11 -26.67 19.73
N GLN A 49 6.40 -26.87 19.42
CA GLN A 49 7.15 -25.98 18.52
C GLN A 49 6.73 -26.20 17.07
N ASP A 50 6.56 -27.46 16.66
CA ASP A 50 6.06 -27.81 15.33
C ASP A 50 4.65 -27.24 15.10
N ASP A 51 3.72 -27.45 16.05
CA ASP A 51 2.36 -26.92 16.01
C ASP A 51 2.38 -25.37 15.90
N PHE A 52 3.34 -24.70 16.55
CA PHE A 52 3.51 -23.26 16.44
C PHE A 52 3.91 -22.83 15.02
N PHE A 53 4.90 -23.50 14.42
CA PHE A 53 5.34 -23.17 13.06
C PHE A 53 4.32 -23.56 11.99
N GLU A 54 3.59 -24.66 12.16
CA GLU A 54 2.49 -25.05 11.28
C GLU A 54 1.41 -23.96 11.28
N LYS A 55 0.98 -23.50 12.45
CA LYS A 55 0.03 -22.39 12.57
C LYS A 55 0.55 -21.10 11.92
N LYS A 56 1.84 -20.78 12.09
CA LYS A 56 2.45 -19.61 11.43
C LYS A 56 2.47 -19.75 9.92
N ALA A 57 2.78 -20.93 9.40
CA ALA A 57 2.74 -21.20 7.97
C ALA A 57 1.32 -21.07 7.41
N GLU A 58 0.30 -21.57 8.13
CA GLU A 58 -1.11 -21.39 7.78
C GLU A 58 -1.52 -19.92 7.77
N GLU A 59 -1.20 -19.15 8.82
CA GLU A 59 -1.48 -17.71 8.91
C GLU A 59 -0.88 -16.95 7.72
N VAL A 60 0.36 -17.27 7.36
CA VAL A 60 1.06 -16.68 6.21
C VAL A 60 0.40 -17.08 4.89
N ASN A 61 0.05 -18.35 4.73
CA ASN A 61 -0.63 -18.85 3.53
C ASN A 61 -2.01 -18.20 3.36
N ASP A 62 -2.80 -18.12 4.42
CA ASP A 62 -4.11 -17.46 4.42
C ASP A 62 -3.98 -15.97 4.13
N TYR A 63 -2.96 -15.30 4.68
CA TYR A 63 -2.66 -13.91 4.35
C TYR A 63 -2.41 -13.74 2.85
N PHE A 64 -1.54 -14.57 2.25
CA PHE A 64 -1.25 -14.48 0.81
C PHE A 64 -2.45 -14.83 -0.06
N LYS A 65 -3.24 -15.84 0.32
CA LYS A 65 -4.48 -16.21 -0.36
C LYS A 65 -5.49 -15.05 -0.35
N ASN A 66 -5.68 -14.41 0.80
CA ASN A 66 -6.56 -13.24 0.94
C ASN A 66 -6.05 -12.05 0.13
N LEU A 67 -4.73 -11.83 0.10
CA LEU A 67 -4.10 -10.80 -0.71
C LEU A 67 -4.32 -11.05 -2.21
N GLU A 68 -4.21 -12.30 -2.67
CA GLU A 68 -4.50 -12.68 -4.06
C GLU A 68 -5.98 -12.48 -4.42
N LEU A 69 -6.89 -12.90 -3.53
CA LEU A 69 -8.34 -12.70 -3.71
C LEU A 69 -8.69 -11.21 -3.81
N LYS A 70 -8.13 -10.38 -2.92
CA LYS A 70 -8.30 -8.92 -2.96
C LYS A 70 -7.73 -8.34 -4.24
N ARG A 71 -6.55 -8.78 -4.68
CA ARG A 71 -5.95 -8.34 -5.94
C ARG A 71 -6.80 -8.73 -7.15
N LYS A 72 -7.44 -9.91 -7.14
CA LYS A 72 -8.40 -10.31 -8.18
C LYS A 72 -9.67 -9.46 -8.16
N SER A 73 -10.23 -9.18 -6.99
CA SER A 73 -11.43 -8.33 -6.88
C SER A 73 -11.15 -6.88 -7.29
N ASN A 74 -9.96 -6.36 -7.00
CA ASN A 74 -9.52 -5.02 -7.41
C ASN A 74 -9.62 -4.78 -8.92
N GLU A 75 -9.49 -5.82 -9.75
CA GLU A 75 -9.61 -5.69 -11.21
C GLU A 75 -10.95 -5.09 -11.65
N PHE A 76 -12.02 -5.46 -10.94
CA PHE A 76 -13.39 -5.12 -11.28
C PHE A 76 -13.94 -3.94 -10.46
N GLU A 77 -13.15 -3.43 -9.52
CA GLU A 77 -13.47 -2.26 -8.73
C GLU A 77 -13.64 -1.02 -9.62
N LYS A 78 -14.63 -0.19 -9.28
CA LYS A 78 -15.01 1.02 -10.03
C LYS A 78 -15.00 2.23 -9.11
N TYR A 79 -14.73 3.40 -9.69
CA TYR A 79 -15.07 4.64 -9.01
C TYR A 79 -16.58 4.80 -8.92
N ASN A 80 -17.03 5.33 -7.80
CA ASN A 80 -18.36 5.89 -7.70
C ASN A 80 -18.44 7.18 -8.56
N ILE A 81 -19.63 7.52 -9.01
CA ILE A 81 -19.94 8.70 -9.83
C ILE A 81 -19.40 9.98 -9.19
N PHE A 82 -19.55 10.16 -7.88
CA PHE A 82 -19.01 11.34 -7.19
C PHE A 82 -17.48 11.43 -7.26
N GLU A 83 -16.77 10.31 -7.11
CA GLU A 83 -15.31 10.27 -7.25
C GLU A 83 -14.90 10.61 -8.69
N MET A 84 -15.65 10.10 -9.68
CA MET A 84 -15.41 10.42 -11.10
C MET A 84 -15.57 11.92 -11.39
N ILE A 85 -16.61 12.55 -10.84
CA ILE A 85 -16.84 14.00 -10.98
C ILE A 85 -15.68 14.79 -10.36
N ILE A 86 -15.25 14.42 -9.14
CA ILE A 86 -14.13 15.09 -8.47
C ILE A 86 -12.85 14.96 -9.31
N ILE A 87 -12.53 13.75 -9.79
CA ILE A 87 -11.36 13.51 -10.64
C ILE A 87 -11.37 14.41 -11.88
N ALA A 88 -12.52 14.57 -12.53
CA ALA A 88 -12.65 15.43 -13.71
C ALA A 88 -12.45 16.92 -13.36
N ILE A 89 -13.04 17.41 -12.26
CA ILE A 89 -12.91 18.81 -11.83
C ILE A 89 -11.45 19.14 -11.47
N VAL A 90 -10.75 18.27 -10.75
CA VAL A 90 -9.38 18.52 -10.29
C VAL A 90 -8.30 18.00 -11.26
N SER A 91 -8.69 17.59 -12.47
CA SER A 91 -7.78 16.90 -13.40
C SER A 91 -6.49 17.67 -13.73
N PRO A 92 -6.49 19.02 -13.92
CA PRO A 92 -5.25 19.73 -14.23
C PRO A 92 -4.27 19.66 -13.06
N PHE A 93 -4.76 19.75 -11.83
CA PHE A 93 -3.92 19.69 -10.63
C PHE A 93 -3.33 18.29 -10.39
N ILE A 94 -4.12 17.24 -10.64
CA ILE A 94 -3.64 15.85 -10.55
C ILE A 94 -2.50 15.64 -11.55
N LEU A 95 -2.67 16.09 -12.80
CA LEU A 95 -1.67 15.93 -13.83
C LEU A 95 -0.43 16.80 -13.56
N ILE A 96 -0.54 18.03 -13.08
CA ILE A 96 0.65 18.85 -12.78
C ILE A 96 1.48 18.25 -11.63
N ARG A 97 0.83 17.72 -10.59
CA ARG A 97 1.52 17.36 -9.34
C ARG A 97 1.89 15.88 -9.22
N GLN A 98 1.11 14.96 -9.78
CA GLN A 98 1.11 13.56 -9.33
C GLN A 98 0.86 12.53 -10.45
N TRP A 99 1.67 12.55 -11.50
CA TRP A 99 1.63 11.51 -12.54
C TRP A 99 1.76 10.07 -12.01
N ARG A 100 2.52 9.86 -10.92
CA ARG A 100 2.73 8.54 -10.30
C ARG A 100 1.44 7.90 -9.75
N VAL A 101 0.45 8.71 -9.37
CA VAL A 101 -0.84 8.24 -8.84
C VAL A 101 -1.63 7.43 -9.89
N LEU A 102 -1.29 7.56 -11.18
CA LEU A 102 -1.85 6.72 -12.24
C LEU A 102 -1.31 5.29 -12.22
N TYR A 103 -0.02 5.12 -11.97
CA TYR A 103 0.65 3.82 -12.04
C TYR A 103 0.38 2.95 -10.82
N GLN A 104 0.16 3.55 -9.65
CA GLN A 104 -0.19 2.83 -8.41
C GLN A 104 -1.43 1.94 -8.58
N LEU A 105 -2.44 2.39 -9.33
CA LEU A 105 -3.62 1.57 -9.63
C LEU A 105 -3.26 0.29 -10.40
N LYS A 106 -2.26 0.35 -11.29
CA LYS A 106 -1.83 -0.81 -12.07
C LYS A 106 -1.06 -1.81 -11.21
N GLU A 107 -0.24 -1.33 -10.28
CA GLU A 107 0.51 -2.16 -9.33
C GLU A 107 -0.44 -2.99 -8.45
N GLU A 108 -1.54 -2.41 -8.01
CA GLU A 108 -2.56 -3.04 -7.16
C GLU A 108 -3.67 -3.78 -7.95
N ASN A 109 -3.50 -3.97 -9.26
CA ASN A 109 -4.44 -4.62 -10.18
C ASN A 109 -5.80 -3.92 -10.38
N TYR A 110 -5.91 -2.62 -10.11
CA TYR A 110 -7.10 -1.81 -10.36
C TYR A 110 -7.25 -1.41 -11.84
N THR A 111 -7.37 -2.39 -12.74
CA THR A 111 -7.37 -2.15 -14.19
C THR A 111 -8.56 -1.31 -14.67
N LEU A 112 -9.75 -1.52 -14.08
CA LEU A 112 -10.95 -0.79 -14.47
C LEU A 112 -10.96 0.65 -13.95
N LYS A 113 -10.65 0.88 -12.67
CA LYS A 113 -10.42 2.23 -12.12
C LYS A 113 -9.34 2.97 -12.91
N PHE A 114 -8.26 2.30 -13.32
CA PHE A 114 -7.23 2.92 -14.16
C PHE A 114 -7.81 3.48 -15.47
N LYS A 115 -8.61 2.68 -16.20
CA LYS A 115 -9.28 3.12 -17.43
C LYS A 115 -10.24 4.28 -17.16
N GLN A 116 -11.07 4.19 -16.11
CA GLN A 116 -12.00 5.23 -15.72
C GLN A 116 -11.29 6.55 -15.40
N ARG A 117 -10.20 6.49 -14.62
CA ARG A 117 -9.39 7.67 -14.26
C ARG A 117 -8.80 8.33 -15.51
N PHE A 118 -8.25 7.54 -16.43
CA PHE A 118 -7.70 8.08 -17.67
C PHE A 118 -8.76 8.83 -18.50
N VAL A 119 -9.96 8.25 -18.62
CA VAL A 119 -11.09 8.90 -19.29
C VAL A 119 -11.49 10.19 -18.57
N MET A 120 -11.63 10.16 -17.25
CA MET A 120 -12.06 11.33 -16.47
C MET A 120 -11.04 12.47 -16.48
N LEU A 121 -9.75 12.14 -16.41
CA LEU A 121 -8.70 13.15 -16.55
C LEU A 121 -8.71 13.79 -17.94
N SER A 122 -8.90 13.00 -19.00
CA SER A 122 -8.99 13.52 -20.37
C SER A 122 -10.20 14.43 -20.55
N LEU A 123 -11.39 14.01 -20.09
CA LEU A 123 -12.61 14.82 -20.12
C LEU A 123 -12.46 16.11 -19.32
N GLY A 124 -11.93 16.00 -18.10
CA GLY A 124 -11.67 17.16 -17.24
C GLY A 124 -10.73 18.17 -17.90
N MET A 125 -9.65 17.70 -18.53
CA MET A 125 -8.72 18.57 -19.26
C MET A 125 -9.41 19.30 -20.43
N ILE A 126 -10.24 18.60 -21.21
CA ILE A 126 -11.00 19.22 -22.31
C ILE A 126 -11.92 20.33 -21.76
N ILE A 127 -12.63 20.08 -20.66
CA ILE A 127 -13.50 21.07 -20.02
C ILE A 127 -12.69 22.29 -19.58
N TRP A 128 -11.56 22.08 -18.89
CA TRP A 128 -10.69 23.17 -18.45
C TRP A 128 -10.13 23.99 -19.60
N PHE A 129 -9.67 23.36 -20.67
CA PHE A 129 -9.23 24.06 -21.87
C PHE A 129 -10.36 24.89 -22.49
N GLY A 130 -11.57 24.35 -22.56
CA GLY A 130 -12.75 25.08 -23.03
C GLY A 130 -13.07 26.30 -22.16
N CYS A 131 -13.09 26.15 -20.84
CA CYS A 131 -13.31 27.24 -19.89
C CYS A 131 -12.23 28.32 -19.98
N PHE A 132 -10.97 27.91 -20.07
CA PHE A 132 -9.84 28.83 -20.22
C PHE A 132 -9.93 29.59 -21.54
N TYR A 133 -10.18 28.90 -22.65
CA TYR A 133 -10.32 29.52 -23.97
C TYR A 133 -11.47 30.53 -24.01
N TYR A 134 -12.63 30.18 -23.47
CA TYR A 134 -13.78 31.08 -23.39
C TYR A 134 -13.47 32.32 -22.54
N SER A 135 -12.86 32.13 -21.38
CA SER A 135 -12.47 33.22 -20.48
C SER A 135 -11.43 34.14 -21.13
N PHE A 136 -10.43 33.56 -21.80
CA PHE A 136 -9.39 34.28 -22.51
C PHE A 136 -9.95 35.11 -23.67
N LYS A 137 -10.85 34.52 -24.48
CA LYS A 137 -11.54 35.24 -25.57
C LYS A 137 -12.37 36.41 -25.06
N ASN A 138 -13.08 36.22 -23.94
CA ASN A 138 -13.87 37.29 -23.34
C ASN A 138 -12.98 38.42 -22.81
N TRP A 139 -11.85 38.08 -22.18
CA TRP A 139 -10.87 39.05 -21.73
C TRP A 139 -10.29 39.86 -22.89
N GLN A 140 -9.87 39.20 -23.98
CA GLN A 140 -9.38 39.89 -25.18
C GLN A 140 -10.42 40.85 -25.78
N LYS A 141 -11.69 40.44 -25.84
CA LYS A 141 -12.77 41.29 -26.33
C LYS A 141 -12.99 42.51 -25.43
N ALA A 142 -12.89 42.33 -24.11
CA ALA A 142 -12.99 43.44 -23.16
C ALA A 142 -11.83 44.43 -23.34
N GLU A 143 -10.61 43.92 -23.53
CA GLU A 143 -9.42 44.75 -23.73
C GLU A 143 -9.49 45.57 -25.02
N TYR A 144 -9.83 44.94 -26.15
CA TYR A 144 -10.00 45.63 -27.43
C TYR A 144 -11.07 46.74 -27.39
N ASN A 145 -12.19 46.48 -26.69
CA ASN A 145 -13.24 47.48 -26.51
C ASN A 145 -12.82 48.64 -25.59
N ASN A 146 -11.84 48.45 -24.70
CA ASN A 146 -11.27 49.52 -23.90
C ASN A 146 -10.28 50.36 -24.71
N GLU A 147 -9.42 49.74 -25.53
CA GLU A 147 -8.46 50.45 -26.38
C GLU A 147 -9.17 51.31 -27.44
N SER A 148 -10.25 50.82 -28.05
CA SER A 148 -11.04 51.55 -29.06
C SER A 148 -11.86 52.74 -28.52
N ARG A 149 -11.88 52.97 -27.21
CA ARG A 149 -12.52 54.15 -26.58
C ARG A 149 -11.57 55.33 -26.36
N TYR A 150 -10.28 55.16 -26.64
CA TYR A 150 -9.26 56.22 -26.64
C TYR A 150 -8.89 56.60 -28.07
#